data_AF-A0A3D5MGE7-F1
#
_entry.id   AF-A0A3D5MGE7-F1
#
_cell.length_a   1.000
_cell.length_b   1.000
_cell.length_c   1.000
_cell.angle_alpha   90.00
_cell.angle_beta   90.00
_cell.angle_gamma   90.00
#
_symmetry.space_group_name_H-M   'P 1'
#
loop_
_entity.id
_entity.type
_entity.pdbx_description
1 polymer ?
#
loop_
_entity_poly.entity_id
_entity_poly.type
_entity_poly.pdbx_seq_one_letter_code
_entity_poly.pdbx_strand_id
1 'polypeptide(L)'
;MTDLGIQEFDSADCLTSAERLAAYIQVVADETGDDVRAIIGAVAVAVRARGGAATVAADAGMSVEELRAALADDGDPSFDTILKIARAFGVTVNFEVAR
;
A
#
# COMPACT_ATOMS: atom_id res chain seq x y z
N MET A 1 -13.30 25.57 7.27
CA MET A 1 -13.28 24.47 8.27
C MET A 1 -12.02 24.47 9.14
N THR A 2 -11.12 25.48 9.04
CA THR A 2 -9.85 25.52 9.79
C THR A 2 -9.94 26.13 11.20
N ASP A 3 -11.08 26.71 11.58
CA ASP A 3 -11.24 27.48 12.84
C ASP A 3 -11.61 26.61 14.07
N LEU A 4 -11.72 25.29 13.88
CA LEU A 4 -12.04 24.31 14.94
C LEU A 4 -10.87 23.35 15.24
N GLY A 5 -9.70 23.53 14.61
CA GLY A 5 -8.56 22.60 14.73
C GLY A 5 -8.80 21.23 14.11
N ILE A 6 -9.82 21.08 13.26
CA ILE A 6 -10.15 19.83 12.58
C ILE A 6 -9.34 19.75 11.29
N GLN A 7 -8.54 18.68 11.17
CA GLN A 7 -7.80 18.34 9.95
C GLN A 7 -8.59 17.29 9.15
N GLU A 8 -8.42 17.29 7.83
CA GLU A 8 -8.89 16.18 7.00
C GLU A 8 -8.22 14.86 7.42
N PHE A 9 -9.01 13.80 7.46
CA PHE A 9 -8.52 12.48 7.82
C PHE A 9 -7.73 11.88 6.64
N ASP A 10 -6.50 11.46 6.92
CA ASP A 10 -5.69 10.65 6.01
C ASP A 10 -5.38 9.31 6.67
N SER A 11 -5.75 8.20 6.02
CA SER A 11 -5.49 6.87 6.53
C SER A 11 -3.99 6.58 6.66
N ALA A 12 -3.15 7.18 5.82
CA ALA A 12 -1.70 6.99 5.85
C ALA A 12 -1.09 7.36 7.22
N ASP A 13 -1.63 8.40 7.88
CA ASP A 13 -1.15 8.87 9.19
C ASP A 13 -1.34 7.82 10.30
N CYS A 14 -2.25 6.86 10.09
CA CYS A 14 -2.58 5.82 11.05
C CYS A 14 -1.78 4.51 10.86
N LEU A 15 -1.05 4.35 9.76
CA LEU A 15 -0.37 3.11 9.37
C LEU A 15 1.10 3.08 9.84
N THR A 16 1.29 3.20 11.14
CA THR A 16 2.61 3.41 11.77
C THR A 16 3.42 2.13 12.05
N SER A 17 2.91 0.95 11.68
CA SER A 17 3.61 -0.34 11.87
C SER A 17 3.36 -1.31 10.71
N ALA A 18 4.19 -2.33 10.58
CA ALA A 18 4.04 -3.37 9.56
C ALA A 18 2.71 -4.12 9.70
N GLU A 19 2.29 -4.40 10.94
CA GLU A 19 1.02 -5.06 11.26
C GLU A 19 -0.17 -4.22 10.81
N ARG A 20 -0.11 -2.90 10.98
CA ARG A 20 -1.16 -1.98 10.54
C ARG A 20 -1.25 -1.89 9.02
N LEU A 21 -0.11 -1.89 8.32
CA LEU A 21 -0.09 -1.92 6.85
C LEU A 21 -0.71 -3.21 6.31
N ALA A 22 -0.31 -4.36 6.87
CA ALA A 22 -0.85 -5.66 6.49
C ALA A 22 -2.36 -5.73 6.73
N ALA A 23 -2.82 -5.32 7.92
CA ALA A 23 -4.24 -5.31 8.25
C ALA A 23 -5.04 -4.38 7.34
N TYR A 24 -4.51 -3.19 7.02
CA TYR A 24 -5.18 -2.24 6.13
C TYR A 24 -5.35 -2.81 4.71
N ILE A 25 -4.30 -3.38 4.13
CA ILE A 25 -4.35 -3.99 2.80
C ILE A 25 -5.32 -5.18 2.80
N GLN A 26 -5.29 -6.02 3.84
CA GLN A 26 -6.20 -7.16 3.97
C GLN A 26 -7.66 -6.71 4.05
N VAL A 27 -7.99 -5.71 4.88
CA VAL A 27 -9.36 -5.19 4.98
C VAL A 27 -9.86 -4.66 3.64
N VAL A 28 -9.00 -3.96 2.88
CA VAL A 28 -9.40 -3.51 1.53
C VAL A 28 -9.66 -4.71 0.63
N ALA A 29 -8.77 -5.70 0.60
CA ALA A 29 -8.96 -6.90 -0.22
C ALA A 29 -10.26 -7.66 0.15
N ASP A 30 -10.57 -7.79 1.44
CA ASP A 30 -11.78 -8.47 1.92
C ASP A 30 -13.06 -7.73 1.51
N GLU A 31 -13.06 -6.40 1.61
CA GLU A 31 -14.25 -5.57 1.34
C GLU A 31 -14.48 -5.34 -0.17
N THR A 32 -13.42 -5.37 -0.99
CA THR A 32 -13.51 -5.10 -2.43
C THR A 32 -13.40 -6.33 -3.31
N GLY A 33 -13.07 -7.50 -2.75
CA GLY A 33 -12.90 -8.75 -3.49
C GLY A 33 -11.87 -8.62 -4.62
N ASP A 34 -12.30 -8.91 -5.85
CA ASP A 34 -11.43 -8.93 -7.03
C ASP A 34 -11.15 -7.54 -7.65
N ASP A 35 -11.49 -6.44 -6.96
CA ASP A 35 -11.13 -5.10 -7.41
C ASP A 35 -9.62 -4.84 -7.22
N VAL A 36 -8.86 -5.20 -8.25
CA VAL A 36 -7.41 -5.00 -8.32
C VAL A 36 -7.03 -3.53 -8.11
N ARG A 37 -7.85 -2.57 -8.56
CA ARG A 37 -7.54 -1.13 -8.44
C ARG A 37 -7.65 -0.66 -6.99
N ALA A 38 -8.65 -1.15 -6.26
CA ALA A 38 -8.78 -0.87 -4.83
C ALA A 38 -7.56 -1.39 -4.04
N ILE A 39 -7.12 -2.62 -4.33
CA ILE A 39 -5.95 -3.23 -3.67
C ILE A 39 -4.66 -2.45 -4.00
N ILE A 40 -4.43 -2.09 -5.27
CA ILE A 40 -3.28 -1.26 -5.67
C ILE A 40 -3.32 0.10 -4.96
N GLY A 41 -4.50 0.73 -4.86
CA GLY A 41 -4.69 1.97 -4.12
C GLY A 41 -4.33 1.84 -2.64
N ALA A 42 -4.72 0.72 -2.00
CA ALA A 42 -4.34 0.45 -0.61
C ALA A 42 -2.82 0.32 -0.45
N VAL A 43 -2.15 -0.36 -1.38
CA VAL A 43 -0.69 -0.44 -1.42
C VAL A 43 -0.05 0.94 -1.61
N ALA A 44 -0.61 1.81 -2.46
CA ALA A 44 -0.13 3.18 -2.64
C ALA A 44 -0.25 4.03 -1.36
N VAL A 45 -1.35 3.89 -0.62
CA VAL A 45 -1.51 4.51 0.71
C VAL A 45 -0.45 3.98 1.69
N ALA A 46 -0.23 2.67 1.70
CA ALA A 46 0.82 2.05 2.52
C ALA A 46 2.23 2.56 2.18
N VAL A 47 2.53 2.78 0.88
CA VAL A 47 3.79 3.40 0.44
C VAL A 47 3.93 4.81 1.03
N ARG A 48 2.88 5.63 0.99
CA ARG A 48 2.89 6.98 1.57
C ARG A 48 3.18 6.94 3.09
N ALA A 49 2.51 6.04 3.81
CA ALA A 49 2.72 5.86 5.25
C ALA A 49 4.16 5.42 5.60
N ARG A 50 4.84 4.70 4.70
CA ARG A 50 6.22 4.21 4.88
C ARG A 50 7.30 5.22 4.47
N GLY A 51 6.99 6.51 4.44
CA GLY A 51 7.94 7.55 4.04
C GLY A 51 7.98 7.79 2.53
N GLY A 52 7.03 7.22 1.78
CA GLY A 52 6.82 7.50 0.36
C GLY A 52 7.64 6.63 -0.59
N ALA A 53 7.44 6.90 -1.88
CA ALA A 53 7.96 6.06 -2.96
C ALA A 53 9.50 5.94 -2.97
N ALA A 54 10.22 6.99 -2.55
CA ALA A 54 11.69 6.95 -2.53
C ALA A 54 12.23 5.92 -1.52
N THR A 55 11.70 5.94 -0.29
CA THR A 55 12.07 5.00 0.77
C THR A 55 11.74 3.57 0.36
N VAL A 56 10.49 3.35 -0.07
CA VAL A 56 10.02 2.00 -0.40
C VAL A 56 10.75 1.44 -1.62
N ALA A 57 11.02 2.25 -2.64
CA ALA A 57 11.76 1.78 -3.81
C ALA A 57 13.19 1.35 -3.45
N ALA A 58 13.88 2.10 -2.59
CA ALA A 58 15.21 1.74 -2.11
C ALA A 58 15.20 0.39 -1.37
N ASP A 59 14.26 0.20 -0.43
CA ASP A 59 14.10 -1.04 0.33
C ASP A 59 13.67 -2.22 -0.55
N ALA A 60 12.90 -1.96 -1.61
CA ALA A 60 12.41 -2.96 -2.57
C ALA A 60 13.44 -3.32 -3.65
N GLY A 61 14.57 -2.61 -3.72
CA GLY A 61 15.56 -2.78 -4.79
C GLY A 61 15.03 -2.37 -6.16
N MET A 62 14.20 -1.33 -6.21
CA MET A 62 13.56 -0.79 -7.41
C MET A 62 13.94 0.68 -7.62
N SER A 63 13.77 1.19 -8.82
CA SER A 63 13.76 2.63 -9.04
C SER A 63 12.43 3.25 -8.57
N VAL A 64 12.47 4.53 -8.21
CA VAL A 64 11.25 5.27 -7.80
C VAL A 64 10.27 5.38 -8.96
N GLU A 65 10.76 5.45 -10.19
CA GLU A 65 9.96 5.55 -11.40
C GLU A 65 9.22 4.24 -11.69
N GLU A 66 9.89 3.09 -11.56
CA GLU A 66 9.26 1.77 -11.63
C GLU A 66 8.18 1.60 -10.56
N LEU A 67 8.46 1.99 -9.30
CA LEU A 67 7.47 1.89 -8.22
C LEU A 67 6.24 2.78 -8.49
N ARG A 68 6.44 4.01 -8.97
CA ARG A 68 5.34 4.92 -9.28
C ARG A 68 4.52 4.46 -10.46
N ALA A 69 5.16 3.98 -11.53
CA ALA A 69 4.45 3.43 -12.69
C ALA A 69 3.63 2.19 -12.31
N ALA A 70 4.19 1.33 -11.45
CA ALA A 70 3.51 0.15 -10.95
C ALA A 70 2.26 0.47 -10.11
N LEU A 71 2.25 1.61 -9.40
CA LEU A 71 1.16 2.01 -8.50
C LEU A 71 0.32 3.19 -9.03
N ALA A 72 0.47 3.53 -10.32
CA ALA A 72 -0.35 4.54 -10.97
C ALA A 72 -1.80 4.06 -11.14
N ASP A 73 -2.72 4.98 -11.43
CA ASP A 73 -4.15 4.68 -11.62
C ASP A 73 -4.40 3.58 -12.66
N ASP A 74 -3.58 3.53 -13.72
CA ASP A 74 -3.59 2.53 -14.79
C ASP A 74 -2.47 1.47 -14.66
N GLY A 75 -1.62 1.58 -13.62
CA GLY A 75 -0.49 0.68 -13.39
C GLY A 75 -0.89 -0.78 -13.25
N ASP A 76 -0.06 -1.69 -13.74
CA ASP A 76 -0.28 -3.13 -13.65
C ASP A 76 0.95 -3.78 -13.00
N PRO A 77 1.06 -3.70 -11.66
CA PRO A 77 2.21 -4.22 -10.96
C PRO A 77 2.26 -5.74 -11.12
N SER A 78 3.37 -6.25 -11.64
CA SER A 78 3.59 -7.69 -11.68
C SER A 78 3.55 -8.29 -10.27
N PHE A 79 3.27 -9.59 -10.16
CA PHE A 79 3.29 -10.25 -8.86
C PHE A 79 4.68 -10.16 -8.18
N ASP A 80 5.78 -10.18 -8.94
CA ASP A 80 7.13 -9.93 -8.41
C ASP A 80 7.27 -8.53 -7.79
N THR A 81 6.70 -7.52 -8.45
CA THR A 81 6.65 -6.14 -7.95
C THR A 81 5.91 -6.08 -6.61
N ILE A 82 4.74 -6.71 -6.51
CA ILE A 82 3.99 -6.78 -5.25
C ILE A 82 4.79 -7.47 -4.14
N LEU A 83 5.47 -8.59 -4.44
CA LEU A 83 6.30 -9.29 -3.46
C LEU A 83 7.51 -8.46 -3.00
N LYS A 84 8.13 -7.69 -3.89
CA LYS A 84 9.22 -6.76 -3.53
C LYS A 84 8.72 -5.67 -2.58
N ILE A 85 7.56 -5.06 -2.89
CA ILE A 85 6.93 -4.03 -2.05
C ILE A 85 6.55 -4.61 -0.68
N ALA A 86 5.94 -5.80 -0.65
CA ALA A 86 5.60 -6.48 0.61
C ALA A 86 6.84 -6.69 1.51
N ARG A 87 7.96 -7.14 0.93
CA ARG A 87 9.22 -7.27 1.67
C ARG A 87 9.73 -5.93 2.20
N ALA A 88 9.64 -4.84 1.44
CA ALA A 88 10.00 -3.50 1.89
C ALA A 88 9.13 -3.00 3.06
N PHE A 89 7.87 -3.46 3.12
CA PHE A 89 7.00 -3.22 4.28
C PHE A 89 7.32 -4.11 5.48
N GLY A 90 8.14 -5.16 5.32
CA GLY A 90 8.37 -6.17 6.33
C GLY A 90 7.18 -7.13 6.50
N VAL A 91 6.38 -7.32 5.44
CA VAL A 91 5.19 -8.18 5.44
C VAL A 91 5.31 -9.28 4.39
N THR A 92 4.46 -10.30 4.46
CA THR A 92 4.40 -11.40 3.50
C THR A 92 2.98 -11.65 3.03
N VAL A 93 2.84 -12.09 1.77
CA VAL A 93 1.55 -12.53 1.23
C VAL A 93 1.19 -13.89 1.83
N ASN A 94 -0.06 -14.07 2.21
CA ASN A 94 -0.63 -15.36 2.60
C ASN A 94 -1.88 -15.65 1.76
N PHE A 95 -2.24 -16.92 1.64
CA PHE A 95 -3.47 -17.35 1.00
C PHE A 95 -4.37 -17.97 2.07
N GLU A 96 -5.63 -17.61 2.05
CA GLU A 96 -6.65 -18.13 2.97
C GLU A 96 -7.79 -18.82 2.23
N VAL A 97 -8.62 -19.55 2.98
CA VAL A 97 -9.79 -20.21 2.42
C VAL A 97 -10.83 -19.15 2.07
N ALA A 98 -11.22 -19.06 0.79
CA ALA A 98 -12.34 -18.22 0.35
C ALA A 98 -13.62 -18.63 1.12
N ARG A 99 -14.24 -17.67 1.79
CA ARG A 99 -15.47 -17.87 2.57
C ARG A 99 -16.69 -17.35 1.83
#